data_AF-A0A6B2CGQ6-F1
#
_entry.id   AF-A0A6B2CGQ6-F1
#
_cell.length_a   1.000
_cell.length_b   1.000
_cell.length_c   1.000
_cell.angle_alpha   90.00
_cell.angle_beta   90.00
_cell.angle_gamma   90.00
#
_symmetry.space_group_name_H-M   'P 1'
#
loop_
_entity.id
_entity.type
_entity.pdbx_description
1 polymer ?
#
loop_
_entity_poly.entity_id
_entity_poly.type
_entity_poly.pdbx_seq_one_letter_code
_entity_poly.pdbx_strand_id
1 'polypeptide(L)'
;MAYRSYIMRKFFALLLTLFIVTLVNFILFRLLPGDPIMILFRDPRLTPEQIDYLYHKFGLDKPLIEQFFIYLWNLLRGEWGISFAYKKPVMEILPGRILNSLILVLPATILSILLGVVTGVVAAWKRGGLADAAISTISLGLYSLPTFWLGGIFIFFSINYWRLPVGGMLNYGLDHGG
;
A
#
# COMPACT_ATOMS: atom_id res chain seq x y z
N MET A 1 26.04 -17.10 -17.34
CA MET A 1 24.74 -17.82 -17.47
C MET A 1 23.88 -17.77 -16.20
N ALA A 2 24.46 -17.86 -14.98
CA ALA A 2 23.72 -17.81 -13.71
C ALA A 2 22.87 -16.53 -13.50
N TYR A 3 23.39 -15.36 -13.87
CA TYR A 3 22.66 -14.08 -13.72
C TYR A 3 21.39 -14.00 -14.60
N ARG A 4 21.45 -14.51 -15.84
CA ARG A 4 20.29 -14.59 -16.75
C ARG A 4 19.21 -15.49 -16.18
N SER A 5 19.58 -16.67 -15.68
CA SER A 5 18.63 -17.60 -15.04
C SER A 5 18.01 -16.99 -13.78
N TYR A 6 18.78 -16.25 -12.98
CA TYR A 6 18.29 -15.58 -11.79
C TYR A 6 17.28 -14.47 -12.11
N ILE A 7 17.60 -13.60 -13.07
CA ILE A 7 16.69 -12.54 -13.53
C ILE A 7 15.40 -13.15 -14.08
N MET A 8 15.50 -14.16 -14.95
CA MET A 8 14.32 -14.81 -15.53
C MET A 8 13.42 -15.40 -14.45
N ARG A 9 14.00 -16.05 -13.43
CA ARG A 9 13.24 -16.57 -12.29
C ARG A 9 12.55 -15.46 -11.50
N LYS A 10 13.24 -14.35 -11.23
CA LYS A 10 12.66 -13.20 -10.53
C LYS A 10 11.57 -12.51 -11.34
N PHE A 11 11.76 -12.36 -12.64
CA PHE A 11 10.79 -11.78 -13.55
C PHE A 11 9.53 -12.66 -13.64
N PHE A 12 9.68 -13.97 -13.77
CA PHE A 12 8.55 -14.89 -13.73
C PHE A 12 7.82 -14.85 -12.39
N ALA A 13 8.55 -14.82 -11.26
CA ALA A 13 7.96 -14.69 -9.93
C ALA A 13 7.19 -13.36 -9.76
N LEU A 14 7.71 -12.27 -10.33
CA LEU A 14 7.02 -10.96 -10.35
C LEU A 14 5.72 -11.07 -11.14
N LEU A 15 5.76 -11.58 -12.38
CA LEU A 15 4.57 -11.74 -13.22
C LEU A 15 3.53 -12.63 -12.56
N LEU A 16 3.96 -13.76 -11.97
CA LEU A 16 3.06 -14.67 -11.26
C LEU A 16 2.43 -13.98 -10.04
N THR A 17 3.22 -13.23 -9.26
CA THR A 17 2.70 -12.46 -8.13
C THR A 17 1.67 -11.43 -8.58
N LEU A 18 1.97 -10.66 -9.63
CA LEU A 18 1.04 -9.66 -10.18
C LEU A 18 -0.24 -10.30 -10.71
N PHE A 19 -0.12 -11.44 -11.41
CA PHE A 19 -1.28 -12.20 -11.89
C PHE A 19 -2.15 -12.70 -10.73
N ILE A 20 -1.55 -13.29 -9.70
CA ILE A 20 -2.30 -13.76 -8.53
C ILE A 20 -2.97 -12.58 -7.81
N VAL A 21 -2.26 -11.48 -7.59
CA VAL A 21 -2.81 -10.30 -6.91
C VAL A 21 -3.97 -9.69 -7.70
N THR A 22 -3.85 -9.57 -9.02
CA THR A 22 -4.92 -9.04 -9.87
C THR A 22 -6.12 -9.98 -9.92
N LEU A 23 -5.89 -11.29 -10.01
CA LEU A 23 -6.95 -12.31 -9.96
C LEU A 23 -7.67 -12.30 -8.60
N VAL A 24 -6.92 -12.26 -7.50
CA VAL A 24 -7.49 -12.20 -6.15
C VAL A 24 -8.29 -10.93 -5.97
N ASN A 25 -7.79 -9.76 -6.36
CA ASN A 25 -8.56 -8.51 -6.29
C ASN A 25 -9.83 -8.59 -7.12
N PHE A 26 -9.73 -9.11 -8.34
CA PHE A 26 -10.88 -9.29 -9.23
C PHE A 26 -11.97 -10.17 -8.59
N ILE A 27 -11.59 -11.26 -7.94
CA ILE A 27 -12.52 -12.17 -7.26
C ILE A 27 -13.07 -11.52 -5.99
N LEU A 28 -12.22 -10.88 -5.18
CA LEU A 28 -12.57 -10.33 -3.88
C LEU A 28 -13.71 -9.32 -3.98
N PHE A 29 -13.68 -8.42 -4.96
CA PHE A 29 -14.76 -7.44 -5.16
C PHE A 29 -16.09 -8.06 -5.63
N ARG A 30 -16.07 -9.26 -6.23
CA ARG A 30 -17.29 -10.00 -6.64
C ARG A 30 -17.84 -10.90 -5.54
N LEU A 31 -17.02 -11.24 -4.55
CA LEU A 31 -17.43 -11.96 -3.36
C LEU A 31 -18.07 -11.05 -2.30
N LEU A 32 -17.80 -9.75 -2.35
CA LEU A 32 -18.42 -8.80 -1.45
C LEU A 32 -19.94 -8.77 -1.68
N PRO A 33 -20.75 -8.88 -0.62
CA PRO A 33 -22.20 -8.78 -0.75
C PRO A 33 -22.58 -7.35 -1.15
N GLY A 34 -23.42 -7.24 -2.18
CA GLY A 34 -23.96 -5.96 -2.67
C GLY A 34 -23.68 -5.71 -4.15
N ASP A 35 -24.45 -4.80 -4.73
CA ASP A 35 -24.32 -4.41 -6.14
C ASP A 35 -23.22 -3.34 -6.29
N PRO A 36 -22.19 -3.57 -7.14
CA PRO A 36 -21.08 -2.63 -7.31
C PRO A 36 -21.51 -1.26 -7.85
N ILE A 37 -22.55 -1.19 -8.69
CA ILE A 37 -23.11 0.07 -9.19
C ILE A 37 -23.79 0.81 -8.05
N MET A 38 -24.60 0.11 -7.25
CA MET A 38 -25.26 0.70 -6.09
C MET A 38 -24.26 1.20 -5.03
N ILE A 39 -23.17 0.47 -4.81
CA ILE A 39 -22.12 0.85 -3.85
C ILE A 39 -21.30 2.05 -4.34
N LEU A 40 -21.02 2.12 -5.65
CA LEU A 40 -20.23 3.20 -6.25
C LEU A 40 -21.00 4.51 -6.32
N PHE A 41 -22.23 4.48 -6.83
CA PHE A 41 -23.00 5.71 -7.08
C PHE A 41 -23.82 6.13 -5.86
N ARG A 42 -24.32 5.17 -5.06
CA ARG A 42 -25.15 5.41 -3.86
C ARG A 42 -26.24 6.48 -4.07
N ASP A 43 -26.78 6.55 -5.29
CA ASP A 43 -27.82 7.50 -5.64
C ASP A 43 -29.13 6.73 -5.86
N PRO A 44 -30.11 6.86 -4.95
CA PRO A 44 -31.39 6.17 -5.07
C PRO A 44 -32.26 6.70 -6.22
N ARG A 45 -31.82 7.75 -6.93
CA ARG A 45 -32.53 8.35 -8.07
C ARG A 45 -32.11 7.79 -9.43
N LEU A 46 -31.16 6.85 -9.48
CA LEU A 46 -30.78 6.21 -10.73
C LEU A 46 -31.97 5.46 -11.32
N THR A 47 -32.34 5.78 -12.56
CA THR A 47 -33.41 5.07 -13.27
C THR A 47 -32.92 3.67 -13.69
N PRO A 48 -33.82 2.69 -13.90
CA PRO A 48 -33.43 1.37 -14.37
C PRO A 48 -32.57 1.39 -15.65
N GLU A 49 -32.86 2.32 -16.57
CA GLU A 49 -32.11 2.49 -17.81
C GLU A 49 -30.69 3.00 -17.57
N GLN A 50 -30.52 3.89 -16.57
CA GLN A 50 -29.20 4.37 -16.18
C GLN A 50 -28.38 3.28 -15.50
N ILE A 51 -29.03 2.43 -14.69
CA ILE A 51 -28.37 1.27 -14.06
C ILE A 51 -27.88 0.32 -15.15
N ASP A 52 -28.74 -0.05 -16.10
CA ASP A 52 -28.39 -0.97 -17.19
C ASP A 52 -27.25 -0.41 -18.08
N TYR A 53 -27.31 0.88 -18.39
CA TYR A 53 -26.20 1.57 -19.06
C TYR A 53 -24.88 1.46 -18.28
N LEU A 54 -24.91 1.57 -16.96
CA LEU A 54 -23.71 1.44 -16.12
C LEU A 54 -23.21 -0.01 -16.10
N TYR A 55 -24.09 -1.00 -16.04
CA TYR A 55 -23.70 -2.41 -16.17
C TYR A 55 -22.95 -2.66 -17.48
N HIS A 56 -23.50 -2.22 -18.60
CA HIS A 56 -22.85 -2.32 -19.91
C HIS A 56 -21.54 -1.53 -19.98
N LYS A 57 -21.52 -0.30 -19.45
CA LYS A 57 -20.33 0.57 -19.46
C LYS A 57 -19.15 -0.03 -18.69
N PHE A 58 -19.42 -0.69 -17.56
CA PHE A 58 -18.40 -1.36 -16.76
C PHE A 58 -18.18 -2.83 -17.17
N GLY A 59 -18.89 -3.32 -18.20
CA GLY A 59 -18.81 -4.70 -18.69
C GLY A 59 -19.29 -5.72 -17.67
N LEU A 60 -20.12 -5.33 -16.70
CA LEU A 60 -20.62 -6.18 -15.62
C LEU A 60 -21.71 -7.16 -16.09
N ASP A 61 -22.25 -6.92 -17.28
CA ASP A 61 -23.21 -7.76 -18.03
C ASP A 61 -22.54 -8.96 -18.74
N LYS A 62 -21.21 -8.96 -18.88
CA LYS A 62 -20.45 -9.97 -19.63
C LYS A 62 -20.14 -11.22 -18.80
N PRO A 63 -19.81 -12.37 -19.43
CA PRO A 63 -19.27 -13.53 -18.72
C PRO A 63 -18.01 -13.19 -17.90
N LEU A 64 -17.83 -13.82 -16.73
CA LEU A 64 -16.75 -13.50 -15.79
C LEU A 64 -15.35 -13.50 -16.42
N ILE A 65 -15.10 -14.39 -17.38
CA ILE A 65 -13.81 -14.48 -18.08
C ILE A 65 -13.57 -13.21 -18.92
N GLU A 66 -14.58 -12.75 -19.65
CA GLU A 66 -14.49 -11.49 -20.41
C GLU A 66 -14.28 -10.30 -19.48
N GLN A 67 -15.01 -10.26 -18.36
CA GLN A 67 -14.83 -9.21 -17.35
C GLN A 67 -13.39 -9.14 -16.84
N PHE A 68 -12.74 -10.30 -16.65
CA PHE A 68 -11.35 -10.37 -16.20
C PHE A 68 -10.38 -9.81 -17.24
N PHE A 69 -10.57 -10.16 -18.51
CA PHE A 69 -9.74 -9.61 -19.58
C PHE A 69 -9.93 -8.12 -19.78
N ILE A 70 -11.18 -7.61 -19.68
CA ILE A 70 -11.46 -6.17 -19.71
C ILE A 70 -10.77 -5.47 -18.54
N TYR A 71 -10.89 -6.02 -17.33
CA TYR A 71 -10.22 -5.49 -16.14
C TYR A 71 -8.69 -5.45 -16.32
N LEU A 72 -8.09 -6.53 -16.79
CA LEU A 72 -6.64 -6.60 -17.02
C LEU A 72 -6.18 -5.62 -18.08
N TRP A 73 -6.95 -5.49 -19.17
CA TRP A 73 -6.65 -4.55 -20.25
C TRP A 73 -6.69 -3.09 -19.79
N ASN A 74 -7.72 -2.72 -19.05
CA ASN A 74 -7.86 -1.37 -18.47
C ASN A 74 -6.74 -1.10 -17.47
N LEU A 75 -6.37 -2.08 -16.65
CA LEU A 75 -5.25 -1.97 -15.71
C LEU A 75 -3.93 -1.66 -16.43
N LEU A 76 -3.63 -2.34 -17.53
CA LEU A 76 -2.41 -2.14 -18.31
C LEU A 76 -2.37 -0.80 -19.04
N ARG A 77 -3.53 -0.22 -19.38
CA ARG A 77 -3.66 1.09 -20.03
C ARG A 77 -3.64 2.28 -19.07
N GLY A 78 -3.65 2.03 -17.77
CA GLY A 78 -3.79 3.09 -16.77
C GLY A 78 -5.24 3.54 -16.53
N GLU A 79 -6.22 2.83 -17.09
CA GLU A 79 -7.65 3.07 -16.89
C GLU A 79 -8.13 2.42 -15.58
N TRP A 80 -7.57 2.87 -14.46
CA TRP A 80 -7.77 2.26 -13.13
C TRP A 80 -9.11 2.60 -12.46
N GLY A 81 -9.95 3.38 -13.15
CA GLY A 81 -11.28 3.75 -12.69
C GLY A 81 -11.28 4.82 -11.59
N ILE A 82 -12.38 4.85 -10.84
CA ILE A 82 -12.66 5.83 -9.79
C ILE A 82 -12.43 5.19 -8.42
N SER A 83 -11.77 5.92 -7.52
CA SER A 83 -11.69 5.51 -6.12
C SER A 83 -13.04 5.66 -5.43
N PHE A 84 -13.58 4.57 -4.88
CA PHE A 84 -14.83 4.59 -4.11
C PHE A 84 -14.76 5.48 -2.86
N ALA A 85 -13.57 5.56 -2.23
CA ALA A 85 -13.37 6.35 -1.01
C ALA A 85 -13.25 7.85 -1.28
N TYR A 86 -12.51 8.23 -2.33
CA TYR A 86 -12.20 9.63 -2.64
C TYR A 86 -13.08 10.23 -3.75
N LYS A 87 -13.89 9.41 -4.43
CA LYS A 87 -14.73 9.79 -5.58
C LYS A 87 -13.98 10.52 -6.70
N LYS A 88 -12.70 10.20 -6.90
CA LYS A 88 -11.82 10.77 -7.92
C LYS A 88 -11.12 9.67 -8.72
N PRO A 89 -10.65 9.96 -9.96
CA PRO A 89 -9.84 9.03 -10.72
C PRO A 89 -8.62 8.56 -9.92
N VAL A 90 -8.35 7.25 -9.93
CA VAL A 90 -7.21 6.68 -9.18
C VAL A 90 -5.88 7.30 -9.63
N MET A 91 -5.76 7.61 -10.92
CA MET A 91 -4.57 8.27 -11.50
C MET A 91 -4.27 9.65 -10.90
N GLU A 92 -5.26 10.37 -10.36
CA GLU A 92 -5.03 11.65 -9.68
C GLU A 92 -4.56 11.45 -8.24
N ILE A 93 -4.93 10.33 -7.62
CA ILE A 93 -4.68 10.06 -6.19
C ILE A 93 -3.33 9.35 -6.02
N LEU A 94 -3.05 8.36 -6.87
CA LEU A 94 -1.95 7.44 -6.67
C LEU A 94 -0.57 8.12 -6.65
N PRO A 95 -0.25 9.09 -7.53
CA PRO A 95 1.07 9.73 -7.54
C PRO A 95 1.44 10.39 -6.20
N GLY A 96 0.50 11.13 -5.60
CA GLY A 96 0.72 11.74 -4.29
C GLY A 96 0.89 10.70 -3.19
N ARG A 97 0.13 9.59 -3.22
CA ARG A 97 0.29 8.50 -2.24
C ARG A 97 1.63 7.80 -2.36
N ILE A 98 2.07 7.50 -3.59
CA ILE A 98 3.39 6.90 -3.86
C ILE A 98 4.49 7.83 -3.35
N LEU A 99 4.42 9.12 -3.67
CA LEU A 99 5.42 10.10 -3.23
C LEU A 99 5.52 10.14 -1.71
N ASN A 100 4.38 10.16 -1.01
CA ASN A 100 4.35 10.16 0.45
C ASN A 100 4.98 8.91 1.04
N SER A 101 4.67 7.73 0.47
CA SER A 101 5.30 6.48 0.88
C SER A 101 6.81 6.50 0.65
N LEU A 102 7.29 7.05 -0.48
CA LEU A 102 8.72 7.17 -0.75
C LEU A 102 9.42 8.12 0.22
N ILE A 103 8.81 9.26 0.53
CA ILE A 103 9.33 10.22 1.51
C ILE A 103 9.49 9.60 2.90
N LEU A 104 8.64 8.63 3.27
CA LEU A 104 8.76 7.92 4.55
C LEU A 104 9.75 6.76 4.48
N VAL A 105 9.61 5.89 3.47
CA VAL A 105 10.37 4.63 3.37
C VAL A 105 11.83 4.89 3.07
N LEU A 106 12.17 5.84 2.18
CA LEU A 106 13.56 6.05 1.79
C LEU A 106 14.43 6.54 2.97
N PRO A 107 14.09 7.62 3.70
CA PRO A 107 14.88 8.06 4.84
C PRO A 107 14.92 7.02 5.96
N ALA A 108 13.79 6.37 6.25
CA ALA A 108 13.72 5.32 7.27
C ALA A 108 14.64 4.13 6.92
N THR A 109 14.68 3.73 5.64
CA THR A 109 15.54 2.64 5.17
C THR A 109 17.02 3.04 5.25
N ILE A 110 17.37 4.25 4.82
CA ILE A 110 18.75 4.76 4.90
C ILE A 110 19.22 4.79 6.36
N LEU A 111 18.41 5.36 7.25
CA LEU A 111 18.73 5.40 8.68
C LEU A 111 18.83 4.00 9.28
N SER A 112 17.92 3.10 8.93
CA SER A 112 17.95 1.71 9.40
C SER A 112 19.21 0.98 8.95
N ILE A 113 19.64 1.15 7.70
CA ILE A 113 20.88 0.56 7.18
C ILE A 113 22.09 1.15 7.93
N LEU A 114 22.16 2.47 8.07
CA LEU A 114 23.29 3.12 8.75
C LEU A 114 23.40 2.67 10.20
N LEU A 115 22.30 2.74 10.95
CA LEU A 115 22.28 2.32 12.35
C LEU A 115 22.55 0.81 12.49
N GLY A 116 21.92 -0.02 11.66
CA GLY A 116 22.09 -1.48 11.70
C GLY A 116 23.52 -1.91 11.36
N VAL A 117 24.16 -1.27 10.38
CA VAL A 117 25.57 -1.54 10.05
C VAL A 117 26.47 -1.09 11.19
N VAL A 118 26.28 0.11 11.74
CA VAL A 118 27.12 0.62 12.84
C VAL A 118 27.00 -0.26 14.08
N THR A 119 25.77 -0.54 14.54
CA THR A 119 25.55 -1.37 15.73
C THR A 119 26.01 -2.82 15.49
N GLY A 120 25.80 -3.36 14.29
CA GLY A 120 26.28 -4.68 13.90
C GLY A 120 27.80 -4.80 13.94
N VAL A 121 28.52 -3.80 13.40
CA VAL A 121 29.99 -3.75 13.45
C VAL A 121 30.49 -3.63 14.90
N VAL A 122 29.87 -2.79 15.72
CA VAL A 122 30.25 -2.62 17.13
C VAL A 122 30.03 -3.90 17.93
N ALA A 123 28.89 -4.57 17.75
CA ALA A 123 28.61 -5.85 18.42
C ALA A 123 29.60 -6.94 17.99
N ALA A 124 29.92 -7.01 16.69
CA ALA A 124 30.89 -7.97 16.17
C ALA A 124 32.31 -7.72 16.69
N TRP A 125 32.74 -6.45 16.81
CA TRP A 125 34.07 -6.11 17.31
C TRP A 125 34.18 -6.33 18.83
N LYS A 126 33.14 -6.04 19.60
CA LYS A 126 33.09 -6.25 21.06
C LYS A 126 32.41 -7.56 21.46
N ARG A 127 32.53 -8.58 20.62
CA ARG A 127 31.85 -9.88 20.78
C ARG A 127 32.09 -10.48 22.17
N GLY A 128 31.03 -10.98 22.78
CA GLY A 128 31.06 -11.56 24.14
C GLY A 128 31.16 -10.55 25.28
N GLY A 129 31.24 -9.24 24.98
CA GLY A 129 31.21 -8.17 25.97
C GLY A 129 29.80 -7.61 26.21
N LEU A 130 29.70 -6.66 27.14
CA LEU A 130 28.43 -5.99 27.48
C LEU A 130 27.79 -5.26 26.30
N ALA A 131 28.59 -4.70 25.38
CA ALA A 131 28.07 -3.99 24.22
C ALA A 131 27.36 -4.93 23.23
N ASP A 132 27.95 -6.10 22.96
CA ASP A 132 27.33 -7.15 22.16
C ASP A 132 26.03 -7.64 22.81
N ALA A 133 26.08 -7.98 24.10
CA ALA A 133 24.89 -8.44 24.84
C ALA A 133 23.76 -7.40 24.83
N ALA A 134 24.06 -6.11 25.06
CA ALA A 134 23.07 -5.04 25.06
C ALA A 134 22.46 -4.81 23.67
N ILE A 135 23.28 -4.68 22.63
CA ILE A 135 22.81 -4.47 21.25
C ILE A 135 21.95 -5.65 20.82
N SER A 136 22.43 -6.88 21.00
CA SER A 136 21.71 -8.10 20.62
C SER A 136 20.38 -8.22 21.36
N THR A 137 20.35 -7.95 22.66
CA THR A 137 19.11 -8.01 23.47
C THR A 137 18.11 -6.95 23.04
N ILE A 138 18.55 -5.70 22.82
CA ILE A 138 17.67 -4.62 22.36
C ILE A 138 17.15 -4.93 20.96
N SER A 139 17.99 -5.39 20.04
CA SER A 139 17.59 -5.76 18.68
C SER A 139 16.57 -6.89 18.67
N LEU A 140 16.79 -7.95 19.46
CA LEU A 140 15.83 -9.05 19.60
C LEU A 140 14.53 -8.58 20.25
N GLY A 141 14.61 -7.71 21.27
CA GLY A 141 13.45 -7.11 21.91
C GLY A 141 12.61 -6.31 20.92
N LEU A 142 13.21 -5.38 20.18
CA LEU A 142 12.53 -4.59 19.17
C LEU A 142 11.96 -5.44 18.03
N TYR A 143 12.69 -6.46 17.59
CA TYR A 143 12.23 -7.38 16.53
C TYR A 143 11.02 -8.22 16.98
N SER A 144 10.92 -8.54 18.27
CA SER A 144 9.83 -9.34 18.82
C SER A 144 8.54 -8.55 19.05
N LEU A 145 8.62 -7.21 19.07
CA LEU A 145 7.45 -6.37 19.27
C LEU A 145 6.64 -6.25 17.97
N PRO A 146 5.30 -6.39 18.03
CA PRO A 146 4.48 -6.11 16.86
C PRO A 146 4.64 -4.65 16.42
N THR A 147 4.75 -4.45 15.10
CA THR A 147 5.00 -3.11 14.53
C THR A 147 3.93 -2.08 14.90
N PHE A 148 2.66 -2.48 15.01
CA PHE A 148 1.57 -1.60 15.42
C PHE A 148 1.70 -1.15 16.89
N TRP A 149 2.23 -2.00 17.78
CA TRP A 149 2.49 -1.63 19.18
C TRP A 149 3.60 -0.59 19.27
N LEU A 150 4.72 -0.80 18.56
CA LEU A 150 5.79 0.18 18.47
C LEU A 150 5.28 1.51 17.92
N GLY A 151 4.48 1.46 16.84
CA GLY A 151 3.81 2.64 16.29
C GLY A 151 2.97 3.38 17.33
N GLY A 152 2.17 2.65 18.12
CA GLY A 152 1.37 3.22 19.21
C GLY A 152 2.21 3.88 20.30
N ILE A 153 3.32 3.26 20.71
CA ILE A 153 4.28 3.84 21.67
C ILE A 153 4.86 5.14 21.10
N PHE A 154 5.32 5.14 19.84
CA PHE A 154 5.86 6.34 19.21
C PHE A 154 4.82 7.47 19.11
N ILE A 155 3.56 7.14 18.81
CA ILE A 155 2.46 8.13 18.81
C ILE A 155 2.25 8.70 20.22
N PHE A 156 2.17 7.85 21.24
CA PHE A 156 2.02 8.28 22.63
C PHE A 156 3.14 9.25 23.04
N PHE A 157 4.40 8.90 22.75
CA PHE A 157 5.53 9.77 23.07
C PHE A 157 5.55 11.06 22.24
N SER A 158 5.15 10.98 20.97
CA SER A 158 5.08 12.14 20.09
C SER A 158 4.10 13.20 20.59
N ILE A 159 2.93 12.76 21.08
CA ILE A 159 1.89 13.66 21.63
C ILE A 159 2.31 14.22 22.99
N ASN A 160 2.80 13.37 23.90
CA ASN A 160 3.01 13.77 25.29
C ASN A 160 4.37 14.45 25.54
N TYR A 161 5.42 14.09 24.80
CA TYR A 161 6.79 14.51 25.12
C TYR A 161 7.50 15.21 23.96
N TRP A 162 7.45 14.68 22.75
CA TRP A 162 8.26 15.20 21.64
C TRP A 162 7.59 16.33 20.84
N ARG A 163 6.29 16.58 21.06
CA ARG A 163 5.49 17.56 20.32
C ARG A 163 5.61 17.40 18.80
N LEU A 164 5.73 16.17 18.33
CA LEU A 164 5.83 15.86 16.91
C LEU A 164 4.42 15.71 16.31
N PRO A 165 4.20 16.18 15.07
CA PRO A 165 2.93 15.95 14.39
C PRO A 165 2.73 14.45 14.14
N VAL A 166 1.68 13.89 14.71
CA VAL A 166 1.33 12.45 14.58
C VAL A 166 0.39 12.16 13.40
N GLY A 167 -0.06 13.20 12.70
CA GLY A 167 -0.96 13.08 11.56
C GLY A 167 -1.06 14.37 10.77
N GLY A 168 -1.52 14.24 9.52
CA GLY A 168 -1.60 15.35 8.56
C GLY A 168 -0.27 15.62 7.86
N MET A 169 -0.30 15.54 6.53
CA MET A 169 0.82 16.02 5.68
C MET A 169 0.50 17.38 5.06
N LEU A 170 -0.78 17.72 4.99
CA LEU A 170 -1.34 19.01 4.59
C LEU A 170 -2.24 19.48 5.74
N ASN A 171 -2.13 20.75 6.13
CA ASN A 171 -3.02 21.35 7.12
C ASN A 171 -4.43 21.42 6.54
N TYR A 172 -5.40 20.71 7.15
CA TYR A 172 -6.82 20.97 6.90
C TYR A 172 -7.13 22.39 7.43
N GLY A 173 -7.07 23.39 6.54
CA GLY A 173 -7.39 24.79 6.87
C GLY A 173 -6.59 25.87 6.13
N LEU A 174 -5.55 25.56 5.35
CA LEU A 174 -4.76 26.57 4.62
C LEU A 174 -5.03 26.64 3.09
N ASP A 175 -5.74 25.66 2.52
CA ASP A 175 -6.03 25.61 1.07
C ASP A 175 -7.50 25.98 0.71
N HIS A 176 -8.24 26.65 1.61
CA HIS A 176 -9.55 27.26 1.29
C HIS A 176 -9.49 28.79 1.44
N GLY A 177 -8.42 29.38 0.92
CA GLY A 177 -8.35 30.79 0.56
C GLY A 177 -8.61 30.96 -0.93
N GLY A 178 -9.88 31.01 -1.31
CA GLY A 178 -10.38 31.17 -2.68
C GLY A 178 -11.88 30.94 -2.74
#